data_AF-A0A8B8BAP9-F1
#
_entry.id   AF-A0A8B8BAP9-F1
#
_cell.length_a   1.000
_cell.length_b   1.000
_cell.length_c   1.000
_cell.angle_alpha   90.00
_cell.angle_beta   90.00
_cell.angle_gamma   90.00
#
_symmetry.space_group_name_H-M   'P 1'
#
loop_
_entity.id
_entity.type
_entity.pdbx_description
1 polymer ?
#
loop_
_entity_poly.entity_id
_entity_poly.type
_entity_poly.pdbx_seq_one_letter_code
_entity_poly.pdbx_strand_id
1 'polypeptide(L)'
;MPPKRKIVSSRRSAKKRRVTTTAPTEPDVVTTTSTTVSQGPAIASQSLPIDYDLLAAAIIRQSQPPQEQPLNCPASTSPQVQTCPCSSQPTEQHHNNYAPSQPEVIQPANPSGIGALLDQVFLGRLQSGSSLKSKTNGDPGGTVENLSTVCHQLLSSALSQSSVNAYRHAWDLFRDWKPTLSLPVSVVDVCNFNGHLFLKNYSASSIASHLSAISYVHKVLDLQDPTQAFITKKILRGCQSLGPTRDTRLPITPHILRRLLDALVHTVPQYSLRILLQALFLLAFHAFLRLGEVAVKSSKKSHLVLQRQDVTFDYNGPQLAAAQIIMRKHKTNKDHSPLVISLQSIPNSPYCPVNALFEYLNSAKHTSGPLFQTVDALPISYSKVSAHLKSTVQFIGLDPENFKGHSFRVGAATYAASLGFSDNLIQKLGRWNSDAFRPYIRINSFRL
;
A
#
# COMPACT_ATOMS: atom_id res chain seq x y z
N MET A 1 41.94 -12.29 23.34
CA MET A 1 40.89 -13.32 23.60
C MET A 1 39.77 -12.68 24.42
N PRO A 2 38.48 -12.89 24.11
CA PRO A 2 37.37 -12.48 24.97
C PRO A 2 36.99 -13.58 25.99
N PRO A 3 36.45 -13.23 27.18
CA PRO A 3 36.10 -14.21 28.21
C PRO A 3 34.79 -14.95 27.93
N LYS A 4 34.74 -16.25 28.30
CA LYS A 4 33.58 -17.13 28.12
C LYS A 4 32.45 -16.77 29.11
N ARG A 5 31.26 -16.39 28.63
CA ARG A 5 30.04 -16.33 29.47
C ARG A 5 29.43 -17.72 29.63
N LYS A 6 29.04 -18.08 30.86
CA LYS A 6 28.45 -19.38 31.22
C LYS A 6 27.02 -19.50 30.70
N ILE A 7 26.67 -20.65 30.14
CA ILE A 7 25.28 -21.04 29.86
C ILE A 7 24.72 -21.71 31.11
N VAL A 8 23.56 -21.24 31.59
CA VAL A 8 22.82 -21.88 32.70
C VAL A 8 21.74 -22.78 32.10
N SER A 9 21.91 -24.10 32.24
CA SER A 9 20.96 -25.09 31.73
C SER A 9 19.82 -25.35 32.72
N SER A 10 18.60 -24.93 32.41
CA SER A 10 17.41 -25.35 33.17
C SER A 10 16.97 -26.75 32.74
N ARG A 11 17.03 -27.72 33.66
CA ARG A 11 16.48 -29.07 33.44
C ARG A 11 14.95 -29.01 33.49
N ARG A 12 14.27 -29.61 32.51
CA ARG A 12 12.90 -30.12 32.65
C ARG A 12 12.83 -31.57 32.19
N SER A 13 12.24 -32.41 33.03
CA SER A 13 12.35 -33.87 32.93
C SER A 13 11.43 -34.46 31.87
N ALA A 14 11.95 -35.35 31.03
CA ALA A 14 11.15 -36.18 30.15
C ALA A 14 10.42 -37.27 30.95
N LYS A 15 9.14 -37.53 30.63
CA LYS A 15 8.38 -38.66 31.18
C LYS A 15 7.96 -39.58 30.03
N LYS A 16 8.78 -40.59 29.74
CA LYS A 16 8.47 -41.63 28.74
C LYS A 16 7.19 -42.38 29.16
N ARG A 17 6.32 -42.67 28.19
CA ARG A 17 5.35 -43.78 28.29
C ARG A 17 5.44 -44.59 26.99
N ARG A 18 5.39 -45.92 27.09
CA ARG A 18 5.69 -46.88 26.02
C ARG A 18 4.50 -47.83 25.89
N VAL A 19 3.89 -47.86 24.71
CA VAL A 19 2.90 -48.87 24.27
C VAL A 19 3.23 -49.12 22.79
N THR A 20 4.04 -50.13 22.49
CA THR A 20 3.65 -51.46 21.96
C THR A 20 2.89 -51.44 20.62
N THR A 21 3.37 -52.31 19.74
CA THR A 21 3.00 -52.49 18.32
C THR A 21 2.03 -53.66 18.12
N THR A 22 1.11 -53.54 17.16
CA THR A 22 0.58 -54.67 16.38
C THR A 22 0.03 -54.22 15.02
N ALA A 23 0.32 -55.01 14.00
CA ALA A 23 -0.38 -55.17 12.72
C ALA A 23 -0.43 -56.70 12.45
N PRO A 24 -1.30 -57.27 11.60
CA PRO A 24 -1.44 -56.97 10.17
C PRO A 24 -2.92 -56.58 9.84
N THR A 25 -3.57 -56.77 8.68
CA THR A 25 -3.28 -57.53 7.43
C THR A 25 -4.08 -56.95 6.25
N GLU A 26 -3.65 -57.23 5.02
CA GLU A 26 -4.53 -57.25 3.82
C GLU A 26 -5.19 -58.64 3.70
N PRO A 27 -6.19 -58.83 2.80
CA PRO A 27 -5.83 -59.54 1.57
C PRO A 27 -6.61 -59.15 0.29
N ASP A 28 -6.13 -59.76 -0.80
CA ASP A 28 -6.80 -60.16 -2.05
C ASP A 28 -7.05 -59.19 -3.21
N VAL A 29 -6.55 -59.66 -4.36
CA VAL A 29 -6.73 -59.15 -5.72
C VAL A 29 -7.85 -59.93 -6.40
N VAL A 30 -8.75 -59.25 -7.10
CA VAL A 30 -9.68 -59.89 -8.05
C VAL A 30 -9.53 -59.26 -9.43
N THR A 31 -9.37 -60.12 -10.45
CA THR A 31 -9.21 -59.72 -11.85
C THR A 31 -10.49 -60.02 -12.63
N THR A 32 -11.07 -59.03 -13.32
CA THR A 32 -12.16 -59.24 -14.28
C THR A 32 -12.05 -58.36 -15.52
N THR A 33 -11.65 -58.99 -16.63
CA THR A 33 -12.19 -58.84 -18.00
C THR A 33 -12.53 -57.46 -18.56
N SER A 34 -11.83 -57.12 -19.63
CA SER A 34 -12.13 -56.05 -20.60
C SER A 34 -13.43 -56.27 -21.40
N THR A 35 -14.09 -55.17 -21.76
CA THR A 35 -14.96 -55.08 -22.96
C THR A 35 -14.63 -53.79 -23.72
N THR A 36 -14.40 -53.88 -25.03
CA THR A 36 -13.95 -52.77 -25.89
C THR A 36 -15.11 -52.23 -26.73
N VAL A 37 -15.23 -50.90 -26.88
CA VAL A 37 -16.13 -50.27 -27.85
C VAL A 37 -15.37 -49.20 -28.64
N SER A 38 -15.60 -49.17 -29.95
CA SER A 38 -14.84 -48.41 -30.95
C SER A 38 -14.90 -46.88 -30.78
N GLN A 39 -13.80 -46.20 -31.14
CA GLN A 39 -13.78 -44.76 -31.44
C GLN A 39 -13.34 -44.53 -32.90
N GLY A 40 -14.02 -43.59 -33.56
CA GLY A 40 -13.58 -43.03 -34.86
C GLY A 40 -12.47 -41.99 -34.71
N PRO A 41 -11.88 -41.52 -35.83
CA PRO A 41 -10.62 -40.78 -35.82
C PRO A 41 -10.72 -39.35 -35.28
N ALA A 42 -9.72 -38.94 -34.52
CA ALA A 42 -9.55 -37.57 -34.05
C ALA A 42 -8.84 -36.70 -35.10
N ILE A 43 -9.34 -35.48 -35.32
CA ILE A 43 -8.67 -34.45 -36.14
C ILE A 43 -7.63 -33.73 -35.27
N ALA A 44 -6.35 -33.85 -35.61
CA ALA A 44 -5.27 -33.22 -34.86
C ALA A 44 -5.03 -31.77 -35.30
N SER A 45 -5.53 -30.80 -34.54
CA SER A 45 -5.22 -29.38 -34.73
C SER A 45 -3.82 -29.04 -34.18
N GLN A 46 -2.80 -29.23 -35.02
CA GLN A 46 -1.41 -28.84 -34.69
C GLN A 46 -1.28 -27.31 -34.62
N SER A 47 -0.98 -26.79 -33.44
CA SER A 47 -0.58 -25.39 -33.27
C SER A 47 0.88 -25.20 -33.70
N LEU A 48 1.11 -24.44 -34.77
CA LEU A 48 2.46 -24.04 -35.15
C LEU A 48 3.11 -23.19 -34.05
N PRO A 49 4.42 -23.36 -33.78
CA PRO A 49 5.14 -22.55 -32.79
C PRO A 49 5.24 -21.09 -33.25
N ILE A 50 5.25 -20.17 -32.29
CA ILE A 50 5.39 -18.74 -32.54
C ILE A 50 6.84 -18.45 -32.95
N ASP A 51 7.03 -17.78 -34.09
CA ASP A 51 8.31 -17.21 -34.49
C ASP A 51 8.60 -15.95 -33.63
N TYR A 52 9.58 -16.08 -32.74
CA TYR A 52 9.96 -15.01 -31.81
C TYR A 52 10.84 -13.94 -32.44
N ASP A 53 11.51 -14.23 -33.56
CA ASP A 53 12.38 -13.26 -34.26
C ASP A 53 11.55 -12.30 -35.11
N LEU A 54 10.49 -12.80 -35.77
CA LEU A 54 9.45 -11.96 -36.39
C LEU A 54 8.75 -11.07 -35.36
N LEU A 55 8.45 -11.60 -34.16
CA LEU A 55 7.86 -10.82 -33.07
C LEU A 55 8.80 -9.73 -32.55
N ALA A 56 10.09 -10.04 -32.37
CA ALA A 56 11.11 -9.07 -31.97
C ALA A 56 11.29 -7.96 -33.03
N ALA A 57 11.35 -8.32 -34.32
CA ALA A 57 11.45 -7.36 -35.42
C ALA A 57 10.25 -6.40 -35.49
N ALA A 58 9.03 -6.88 -35.18
CA ALA A 58 7.85 -6.03 -35.12
C ALA A 58 7.91 -5.03 -33.95
N ILE A 59 8.36 -5.46 -32.77
CA ILE A 59 8.51 -4.60 -31.58
C ILE A 59 9.56 -3.50 -31.80
N ILE A 60 10.67 -3.81 -32.47
CA ILE A 60 11.73 -2.83 -32.79
C ILE A 60 11.21 -1.73 -33.74
N ARG A 61 10.34 -2.07 -34.72
CA ARG A 61 9.73 -1.07 -35.62
C ARG A 61 8.74 -0.13 -34.91
N GLN A 62 8.10 -0.58 -33.82
CA GLN A 62 7.16 0.22 -33.04
C GLN A 62 7.82 1.12 -31.98
N SER A 63 9.15 1.06 -31.82
CA SER A 63 9.87 1.75 -30.73
C SER A 63 10.84 2.84 -31.18
N GLN A 64 10.79 3.27 -32.45
CA GLN A 64 11.48 4.48 -32.93
C GLN A 64 10.51 5.69 -32.99
N PRO A 65 10.94 6.89 -32.57
CA PRO A 65 10.13 8.10 -32.68
C PRO A 65 10.09 8.64 -34.13
N PRO A 66 9.09 9.47 -34.49
CA PRO A 66 9.03 10.13 -35.80
C PRO A 66 10.21 11.09 -36.03
N GLN A 67 10.64 11.24 -37.28
CA GLN A 67 11.55 12.32 -37.67
C GLN A 67 10.78 13.64 -37.83
N GLU A 68 11.29 14.72 -37.23
CA GLU A 68 10.75 16.07 -37.40
C GLU A 68 11.25 16.72 -38.70
N GLN A 69 10.41 17.59 -39.29
CA GLN A 69 10.80 18.50 -40.38
C GLN A 69 10.64 19.95 -39.91
N PRO A 70 11.59 20.86 -40.22
CA PRO A 70 11.59 22.23 -39.68
C PRO A 70 10.81 23.23 -40.55
N LEU A 71 9.96 24.03 -39.91
CA LEU A 71 9.39 25.28 -40.46
C LEU A 71 9.44 26.37 -39.36
N ASN A 72 10.37 27.32 -39.42
CA ASN A 72 10.34 28.61 -40.14
C ASN A 72 9.53 29.72 -39.42
N CYS A 73 10.22 30.79 -39.01
CA CYS A 73 9.64 31.97 -38.37
C CYS A 73 9.52 33.15 -39.36
N PRO A 74 8.57 34.07 -39.15
CA PRO A 74 8.73 35.48 -39.51
C PRO A 74 8.72 36.39 -38.27
N ALA A 75 9.04 37.68 -38.46
CA ALA A 75 9.30 38.66 -37.39
C ALA A 75 8.44 39.94 -37.55
N SER A 76 8.80 40.99 -36.78
CA SER A 76 8.26 42.37 -36.79
C SER A 76 6.84 42.56 -36.19
N THR A 77 6.43 43.73 -35.68
CA THR A 77 7.08 45.06 -35.60
C THR A 77 6.59 45.84 -34.35
N SER A 78 7.36 46.82 -33.86
CA SER A 78 6.87 47.86 -32.93
C SER A 78 6.23 49.05 -33.68
N PRO A 79 5.28 49.78 -33.06
CA PRO A 79 5.53 51.21 -32.77
C PRO A 79 5.00 51.64 -31.38
N GLN A 80 5.79 52.32 -30.55
CA GLN A 80 5.95 53.78 -30.40
C GLN A 80 4.94 54.50 -29.49
N VAL A 81 5.56 55.24 -28.55
CA VAL A 81 5.05 56.14 -27.51
C VAL A 81 4.26 57.34 -28.05
N GLN A 82 3.29 57.84 -27.28
CA GLN A 82 2.91 59.26 -27.25
C GLN A 82 2.73 59.77 -25.79
N THR A 83 2.70 61.09 -25.59
CA THR A 83 3.28 61.71 -24.37
C THR A 83 2.43 62.81 -23.69
N CYS A 84 2.42 62.79 -22.34
CA CYS A 84 2.29 63.95 -21.42
C CYS A 84 0.94 64.74 -21.44
N PRO A 85 0.72 65.75 -20.55
CA PRO A 85 1.44 66.17 -19.33
C PRO A 85 0.54 66.25 -18.04
N CYS A 86 1.09 66.81 -16.95
CA CYS A 86 0.51 66.88 -15.60
C CYS A 86 -0.44 68.07 -15.30
N SER A 87 -1.42 67.86 -14.41
CA SER A 87 -2.15 68.84 -13.55
C SER A 87 -3.09 68.10 -12.55
N SER A 88 -3.40 68.51 -11.31
CA SER A 88 -2.85 69.56 -10.40
C SER A 88 -3.31 69.34 -8.93
N GLN A 89 -2.88 70.22 -8.01
CA GLN A 89 -3.26 70.43 -6.60
C GLN A 89 -4.61 71.17 -6.37
N PRO A 90 -5.12 71.45 -5.12
CA PRO A 90 -5.00 70.77 -3.81
C PRO A 90 -6.37 70.75 -3.02
N THR A 91 -6.37 71.04 -1.70
CA THR A 91 -7.47 71.11 -0.68
C THR A 91 -8.08 69.76 -0.27
N GLU A 92 -8.13 69.34 1.00
CA GLU A 92 -8.62 69.94 2.29
C GLU A 92 -10.14 69.90 2.48
N GLN A 93 -10.64 69.13 3.45
CA GLN A 93 -11.13 69.64 4.75
C GLN A 93 -11.61 68.51 5.70
N HIS A 94 -11.90 68.87 6.96
CA HIS A 94 -12.26 67.96 8.06
C HIS A 94 -13.66 67.34 7.93
N HIS A 95 -13.87 66.16 8.53
CA HIS A 95 -14.82 66.01 9.65
C HIS A 95 -14.49 64.80 10.55
N ASN A 96 -14.64 64.97 11.86
CA ASN A 96 -14.61 63.86 12.83
C ASN A 96 -16.02 63.25 12.94
N ASN A 97 -16.12 61.95 13.25
CA ASN A 97 -17.19 61.46 14.10
C ASN A 97 -16.83 60.13 14.81
N TYR A 98 -17.56 59.83 15.88
CA TYR A 98 -17.23 58.76 16.84
C TYR A 98 -17.48 57.33 16.34
N ALA A 99 -16.81 56.37 16.97
CA ALA A 99 -16.92 54.93 16.71
C ALA A 99 -18.27 54.34 17.19
N PRO A 100 -18.54 53.07 16.84
CA PRO A 100 -18.38 52.05 17.88
C PRO A 100 -17.43 50.90 17.49
N SER A 101 -16.81 50.31 18.52
CA SER A 101 -15.80 49.25 18.39
C SER A 101 -16.32 47.98 17.71
N GLN A 102 -15.60 47.48 16.72
CA GLN A 102 -15.66 46.07 16.32
C GLN A 102 -14.54 45.27 17.00
N PRO A 103 -14.72 43.95 17.23
CA PRO A 103 -13.77 43.15 17.99
C PRO A 103 -12.41 43.10 17.31
N GLU A 104 -11.36 43.27 18.12
CA GLU A 104 -9.97 43.19 17.70
C GLU A 104 -9.68 41.82 17.08
N VAL A 105 -9.45 41.80 15.76
CA VAL A 105 -9.05 40.58 15.06
C VAL A 105 -7.62 40.25 15.46
N ILE A 106 -7.48 39.43 16.50
CA ILE A 106 -6.20 38.90 16.96
C ILE A 106 -5.51 38.21 15.78
N GLN A 107 -4.53 38.89 15.20
CA GLN A 107 -3.68 38.30 14.18
C GLN A 107 -2.99 37.08 14.79
N PRO A 108 -3.02 35.91 14.13
CA PRO A 108 -2.38 34.72 14.67
C PRO A 108 -0.89 34.99 14.83
N ALA A 109 -0.44 35.02 16.09
CA ALA A 109 0.93 35.41 16.43
C ALA A 109 1.96 34.59 15.64
N ASN A 110 3.05 35.24 15.22
CA ASN A 110 4.16 34.60 14.51
C ASN A 110 4.57 33.31 15.23
N PRO A 111 4.32 32.12 14.64
CA PRO A 111 4.38 30.87 15.37
C PRO A 111 5.84 30.41 15.49
N SER A 112 6.53 30.97 16.48
CA SER A 112 7.96 30.81 16.72
C SER A 112 8.26 29.49 17.42
N GLY A 113 8.48 28.43 16.64
CA GLY A 113 8.93 27.15 17.17
C GLY A 113 8.97 26.02 16.13
N ILE A 114 9.68 24.94 16.46
CA ILE A 114 9.90 23.81 15.54
C ILE A 114 8.58 23.16 15.07
N GLY A 115 7.53 23.15 15.89
CA GLY A 115 6.21 22.65 15.52
C GLY A 115 5.59 23.39 14.32
N ALA A 116 5.71 24.72 14.30
CA ALA A 116 5.17 25.55 13.22
C ALA A 116 5.97 25.42 11.92
N LEU A 117 7.28 25.22 12.02
CA LEU A 117 8.15 24.92 10.89
C LEU A 117 7.84 23.53 10.29
N LEU A 118 7.49 22.56 11.14
CA LEU A 118 6.98 21.26 10.69
C LEU A 118 5.60 21.41 10.02
N ASP A 119 4.71 22.27 10.52
CA ASP A 119 3.45 22.60 9.85
C ASP A 119 3.67 23.21 8.47
N GLN A 120 4.59 24.19 8.36
CA GLN A 120 5.00 24.78 7.08
C GLN A 120 5.50 23.70 6.10
N VAL A 121 6.46 22.87 6.50
CA VAL A 121 7.03 21.79 5.68
C VAL A 121 5.97 20.77 5.25
N PHE A 122 5.07 20.35 6.14
CA PHE A 122 4.03 19.36 5.82
C PHE A 122 2.79 19.95 5.12
N LEU A 123 2.64 21.27 5.06
CA LEU A 123 1.68 21.98 4.21
C LEU A 123 2.30 22.44 2.88
N GLY A 124 3.58 22.11 2.61
CA GLY A 124 4.32 22.56 1.42
C GLY A 124 4.67 24.06 1.39
N ARG A 125 4.36 24.78 2.47
CA ARG A 125 4.54 26.24 2.62
C ARG A 125 5.96 26.56 3.09
N LEU A 126 6.96 26.39 2.22
CA LEU A 126 8.27 26.98 2.46
C LEU A 126 8.15 28.50 2.54
N GLN A 127 8.88 29.13 3.46
CA GLN A 127 8.99 30.58 3.46
C GLN A 127 9.86 31.01 2.27
N SER A 128 9.32 31.82 1.37
CA SER A 128 10.10 32.53 0.37
C SER A 128 11.19 33.33 1.09
N GLY A 129 12.46 33.10 0.72
CA GLY A 129 13.61 33.69 1.39
C GLY A 129 13.51 35.20 1.48
N SER A 130 13.87 35.78 2.63
CA SER A 130 13.74 37.21 2.87
C SER A 130 14.67 38.03 1.95
N SER A 131 14.06 38.96 1.22
CA SER A 131 14.69 40.03 0.45
C SER A 131 15.48 39.65 -0.82
N LEU A 132 14.76 39.66 -1.95
CA LEU A 132 15.17 40.47 -3.09
C LEU A 132 14.06 41.49 -3.43
N LYS A 133 14.11 42.68 -2.80
CA LYS A 133 13.31 43.83 -3.25
C LYS A 133 13.92 44.43 -4.53
N SER A 134 13.70 43.76 -5.67
CA SER A 134 14.02 44.35 -6.96
C SER A 134 13.08 45.53 -7.24
N LYS A 135 13.56 46.76 -7.03
CA LYS A 135 12.91 47.96 -7.56
C LYS A 135 13.18 48.06 -9.06
N THR A 136 12.42 47.31 -9.84
CA THR A 136 12.43 47.35 -11.31
C THR A 136 11.01 47.59 -11.80
N ASN A 137 10.73 48.80 -12.29
CA ASN A 137 9.46 49.11 -12.94
C ASN A 137 9.39 48.38 -14.29
N GLY A 138 8.29 47.67 -14.54
CA GLY A 138 8.10 46.77 -15.67
C GLY A 138 7.55 45.43 -15.17
N ASP A 139 6.43 44.99 -15.73
CA ASP A 139 5.66 43.85 -15.19
C ASP A 139 6.07 42.51 -15.81
N PRO A 140 6.60 41.60 -14.98
CA PRO A 140 6.31 40.17 -15.10
C PRO A 140 5.95 39.54 -13.74
N GLY A 141 5.41 40.32 -12.80
CA GLY A 141 5.28 39.93 -11.39
C GLY A 141 4.32 38.76 -11.17
N GLY A 142 3.14 38.82 -11.80
CA GLY A 142 2.08 37.83 -11.61
C GLY A 142 2.45 36.40 -12.07
N THR A 143 3.43 36.26 -12.98
CA THR A 143 3.85 34.94 -13.49
C THR A 143 4.71 34.18 -12.46
N VAL A 144 5.61 34.87 -11.75
CA VAL A 144 6.53 34.23 -10.80
C VAL A 144 5.84 33.90 -9.46
N GLU A 145 4.89 34.73 -9.03
CA GLU A 145 4.06 34.46 -7.84
C GLU A 145 3.13 33.25 -8.05
N ASN A 146 2.61 33.09 -9.27
CA ASN A 146 1.85 31.91 -9.68
C ASN A 146 2.73 30.63 -9.64
N LEU A 147 3.93 30.67 -10.24
CA LEU A 147 4.88 29.54 -10.19
C LEU A 147 5.27 29.16 -8.76
N SER A 148 5.46 30.14 -7.87
CA SER A 148 5.75 29.90 -6.44
C SER A 148 4.61 29.14 -5.76
N THR A 149 3.36 29.56 -6.03
CA THR A 149 2.14 28.88 -5.54
C THR A 149 2.03 27.45 -6.07
N VAL A 150 2.34 27.22 -7.35
CA VAL A 150 2.38 25.88 -7.96
C VAL A 150 3.46 25.00 -7.30
N CYS A 151 4.65 25.54 -7.01
CA CYS A 151 5.70 24.81 -6.29
C CYS A 151 5.25 24.35 -4.89
N HIS A 152 4.53 25.19 -4.14
CA HIS A 152 3.94 24.80 -2.85
C HIS A 152 2.88 23.70 -2.98
N GLN A 153 2.05 23.75 -4.04
CA GLN A 153 1.06 22.71 -4.33
C GLN A 153 1.71 21.37 -4.74
N LEU A 154 2.79 21.41 -5.53
CA LEU A 154 3.56 20.22 -5.90
C LEU A 154 4.27 19.60 -4.68
N LEU A 155 4.90 20.42 -3.83
CA LEU A 155 5.59 19.95 -2.63
C LEU A 155 4.62 19.33 -1.61
N SER A 156 3.45 19.94 -1.38
CA SER A 156 2.41 19.37 -0.50
C SER A 156 1.80 18.09 -1.08
N SER A 157 1.75 17.96 -2.41
CA SER A 157 1.29 16.73 -3.10
C SER A 157 2.32 15.59 -3.08
N ALA A 158 3.61 15.87 -2.79
CA ALA A 158 4.68 14.87 -2.82
C ALA A 158 4.58 13.79 -1.72
N LEU A 159 3.86 14.06 -0.62
CA LEU A 159 3.58 13.09 0.43
C LEU A 159 2.08 12.76 0.51
N SER A 160 1.75 11.46 0.51
CA SER A 160 0.38 11.02 0.84
C SER A 160 0.01 11.44 2.27
N GLN A 161 -1.26 11.76 2.54
CA GLN A 161 -1.72 12.13 3.89
C GLN A 161 -1.32 11.12 4.98
N SER A 162 -1.28 9.82 4.66
CA SER A 162 -0.80 8.79 5.60
C SER A 162 0.71 8.86 5.88
N SER A 163 1.51 9.33 4.92
CA SER A 163 2.93 9.63 5.12
C SER A 163 3.10 10.87 5.99
N VAL A 164 2.35 11.95 5.71
CA VAL A 164 2.35 13.18 6.52
C VAL A 164 2.02 12.87 7.98
N ASN A 165 0.95 12.12 8.24
CA ASN A 165 0.56 11.76 9.60
C ASN A 165 1.63 10.89 10.31
N ALA A 166 2.29 9.97 9.59
CA ALA A 166 3.36 9.15 10.14
C ALA A 166 4.64 9.96 10.43
N TYR A 167 4.96 10.95 9.59
CA TYR A 167 6.11 11.83 9.78
C TYR A 167 5.89 12.82 10.91
N ARG A 168 4.68 13.39 11.05
CA ARG A 168 4.29 14.20 12.21
C ARG A 168 4.45 13.44 13.51
N HIS A 169 3.86 12.25 13.61
CA HIS A 169 4.00 11.39 14.79
C HIS A 169 5.46 11.03 15.14
N ALA A 170 6.33 10.85 14.13
CA ALA A 170 7.76 10.65 14.36
C ALA A 170 8.45 11.88 14.97
N TRP A 171 8.07 13.09 14.55
CA TRP A 171 8.56 14.35 15.12
C TRP A 171 7.96 14.66 16.49
N ASP A 172 6.72 14.24 16.75
CA ASP A 172 6.11 14.32 18.08
C ASP A 172 6.89 13.44 19.07
N LEU A 173 7.10 12.16 18.76
CA LEU A 173 7.94 11.26 19.57
C LEU A 173 9.37 11.79 19.80
N PHE A 174 9.93 12.53 18.84
CA PHE A 174 11.28 13.09 18.94
C PHE A 174 11.34 14.30 19.86
N ARG A 175 10.33 15.18 19.77
CA ARG A 175 10.12 16.34 20.65
C ARG A 175 9.75 15.93 22.08
N ASP A 176 8.95 14.87 22.23
CA ASP A 176 8.61 14.29 23.54
C ASP A 176 9.85 13.68 24.23
N TRP A 177 10.78 13.14 23.44
CA TRP A 177 12.07 12.63 23.95
C TRP A 177 13.05 13.75 24.33
N LYS A 178 13.14 14.81 23.52
CA LYS A 178 14.00 15.99 23.76
C LYS A 178 13.22 17.28 23.44
N PRO A 179 12.57 17.92 24.44
CA PRO A 179 11.79 19.15 24.20
C PRO A 179 12.63 20.33 23.70
N THR A 180 13.91 20.40 24.06
CA THR A 180 14.88 21.44 23.67
C THR A 180 15.50 21.18 22.29
N LEU A 181 14.67 20.80 21.32
CA LEU A 181 15.11 20.41 19.96
C LEU A 181 15.17 21.61 19.02
N SER A 182 16.35 21.89 18.48
CA SER A 182 16.60 22.87 17.41
C SER A 182 16.93 22.19 16.08
N LEU A 183 16.84 22.95 14.98
CA LEU A 183 17.38 22.56 13.67
C LEU A 183 18.68 23.35 13.39
N PRO A 184 19.65 22.78 12.65
CA PRO A 184 19.71 21.38 12.21
C PRO A 184 19.94 20.43 13.39
N VAL A 185 19.39 19.22 13.32
CA VAL A 185 19.49 18.23 14.40
C VAL A 185 20.89 17.62 14.41
N SER A 186 21.49 17.47 15.60
CA SER A 186 22.81 16.88 15.71
C SER A 186 22.80 15.38 15.38
N VAL A 187 23.90 14.88 14.79
CA VAL A 187 24.09 13.43 14.56
C VAL A 187 24.01 12.65 15.87
N VAL A 188 24.50 13.23 16.97
CA VAL A 188 24.44 12.64 18.32
C VAL A 188 23.00 12.46 18.79
N ASP A 189 22.13 13.46 18.60
CA ASP A 189 20.72 13.36 18.98
C ASP A 189 19.98 12.29 18.18
N VAL A 190 20.23 12.19 16.87
CA VAL A 190 19.64 11.13 16.04
C VAL A 190 20.14 9.73 16.45
N CYS A 191 21.42 9.61 16.82
CA CYS A 191 21.98 8.37 17.33
C CYS A 191 21.37 7.98 18.68
N ASN A 192 21.19 8.94 19.60
CA ASN A 192 20.58 8.71 20.90
C ASN A 192 19.08 8.41 20.79
N PHE A 193 18.36 9.03 19.87
CA PHE A 193 16.94 8.76 19.60
C PHE A 193 16.71 7.35 19.03
N ASN A 194 17.60 6.85 18.17
CA ASN A 194 17.59 5.44 17.77
C ASN A 194 17.72 4.51 18.99
N GLY A 195 18.61 4.84 19.94
CA GLY A 195 18.74 4.13 21.21
C GLY A 195 17.48 4.20 22.06
N HIS A 196 16.85 5.38 22.17
CA HIS A 196 15.60 5.56 22.91
C HIS A 196 14.46 4.71 22.32
N LEU A 197 14.23 4.78 21.01
CA LEU A 197 13.20 3.99 20.33
C LEU A 197 13.47 2.48 20.47
N PHE A 198 14.74 2.07 20.40
CA PHE A 198 15.13 0.67 20.64
C PHE A 198 14.79 0.20 22.06
N LEU A 199 15.10 1.00 23.09
CA LEU A 199 14.73 0.71 24.49
C LEU A 199 13.21 0.74 24.73
N LYS A 200 12.47 1.50 23.92
CA LYS A 200 10.99 1.46 23.85
C LYS A 200 10.44 0.29 23.02
N ASN A 201 11.27 -0.68 22.63
CA ASN A 201 10.93 -1.88 21.85
C ASN A 201 10.37 -1.61 20.43
N TYR A 202 10.68 -0.47 19.82
CA TYR A 202 10.31 -0.22 18.43
C TYR A 202 11.09 -1.15 17.49
N SER A 203 10.40 -1.72 16.49
CA SER A 203 11.05 -2.52 15.46
C SER A 203 12.07 -1.68 14.68
N ALA A 204 13.16 -2.27 14.20
CA ALA A 204 14.15 -1.54 13.42
C ALA A 204 13.59 -0.94 12.11
N SER A 205 12.49 -1.50 11.57
CA SER A 205 11.75 -0.91 10.44
C SER A 205 10.92 0.31 10.86
N SER A 206 10.42 0.34 12.09
CA SER A 206 9.77 1.52 12.67
C SER A 206 10.80 2.62 12.88
N ILE A 207 11.94 2.30 13.50
CA ILE A 207 13.06 3.25 13.73
C ILE A 207 13.52 3.86 12.39
N ALA A 208 13.74 3.04 11.35
CA ALA A 208 14.06 3.54 10.00
C ALA A 208 12.97 4.47 9.41
N SER A 209 11.69 4.24 9.74
CA SER A 209 10.58 5.09 9.31
C SER A 209 10.57 6.43 10.04
N HIS A 210 10.88 6.45 11.34
CA HIS A 210 11.03 7.69 12.12
C HIS A 210 12.25 8.51 11.64
N LEU A 211 13.37 7.85 11.35
CA LEU A 211 14.53 8.49 10.70
C LEU A 211 14.17 9.09 9.32
N SER A 212 13.31 8.42 8.55
CA SER A 212 12.87 8.94 7.25
C SER A 212 12.08 10.26 7.37
N ALA A 213 11.35 10.46 8.47
CA ALA A 213 10.67 11.72 8.78
C ALA A 213 11.63 12.85 9.14
N ILE A 214 12.70 12.54 9.89
CA ILE A 214 13.77 13.49 10.22
C ILE A 214 14.53 13.88 8.95
N SER A 215 14.91 12.89 8.14
CA SER A 215 15.58 13.04 6.84
C SER A 215 14.81 13.93 5.88
N TYR A 216 13.49 13.73 5.77
CA TYR A 216 12.62 14.52 4.89
C TYR A 216 12.63 16.01 5.25
N VAL A 217 12.45 16.35 6.52
CA VAL A 217 12.38 17.74 6.97
C VAL A 217 13.72 18.47 6.79
N HIS A 218 14.85 17.81 7.02
CA HIS A 218 16.16 18.41 6.74
C HIS A 218 16.31 18.73 5.26
N LYS A 219 16.02 17.76 4.37
CA LYS A 219 16.15 17.94 2.91
C LYS A 219 15.20 18.98 2.33
N VAL A 220 13.99 19.11 2.86
CA VAL A 220 13.02 20.12 2.40
C VAL A 220 13.41 21.54 2.86
N LEU A 221 14.23 21.66 3.90
CA LEU A 221 14.78 22.93 4.41
C LEU A 221 16.23 23.19 3.97
N ASP A 222 16.74 22.42 3.00
CA ASP A 222 18.14 22.43 2.52
C ASP A 222 19.21 22.30 3.64
N LEU A 223 18.86 21.57 4.71
CA LEU A 223 19.75 21.28 5.82
C LEU A 223 20.48 19.95 5.61
N GLN A 224 21.73 19.89 6.08
CA GLN A 224 22.50 18.64 6.16
C GLN A 224 21.72 17.55 6.91
N ASP A 225 21.63 16.36 6.33
CA ASP A 225 20.80 15.27 6.85
C ASP A 225 21.57 14.36 7.84
N PRO A 226 21.41 14.51 9.16
CA PRO A 226 22.14 13.73 10.18
C PRO A 226 21.81 12.22 10.13
N THR A 227 20.72 11.84 9.45
CA THR A 227 20.37 10.42 9.27
C THR A 227 21.27 9.72 8.24
N GLN A 228 21.95 10.48 7.36
CA GLN A 228 22.88 9.90 6.39
C GLN A 228 24.25 9.57 6.95
N ALA A 229 24.61 10.10 8.12
CA ALA A 229 25.91 9.88 8.74
C ALA A 229 26.19 8.38 8.94
N PHE A 230 27.44 7.97 8.71
CA PHE A 230 27.87 6.57 8.77
C PHE A 230 27.55 5.93 10.12
N ILE A 231 27.78 6.66 11.23
CA ILE A 231 27.47 6.20 12.58
C ILE A 231 25.96 5.95 12.78
N THR A 232 25.09 6.84 12.31
CA THR A 232 23.63 6.67 12.38
C THR A 232 23.18 5.40 11.64
N LYS A 233 23.74 5.16 10.44
CA LYS A 233 23.48 3.96 9.63
C LYS A 233 23.99 2.68 10.32
N LYS A 234 25.15 2.72 10.98
CA LYS A 234 25.69 1.59 11.76
C LYS A 234 24.86 1.31 13.02
N ILE A 235 24.39 2.33 13.73
CA ILE A 235 23.51 2.18 14.90
C ILE A 235 22.16 1.58 14.47
N LEU A 236 21.54 2.05 13.39
CA LEU A 236 20.33 1.44 12.84
C LEU A 236 20.55 -0.04 12.47
N ARG A 237 21.72 -0.40 11.92
CA ARG A 237 22.10 -1.80 11.66
C ARG A 237 22.30 -2.59 12.96
N GLY A 238 22.77 -1.97 14.04
CA GLY A 238 22.77 -2.51 15.39
C GLY A 238 21.35 -2.85 15.86
N CYS A 239 20.40 -1.91 15.73
CA CYS A 239 18.99 -2.12 16.05
C CYS A 239 18.37 -3.27 15.23
N GLN A 240 18.75 -3.44 13.96
CA GLN A 240 18.35 -4.57 13.12
C GLN A 240 18.94 -5.91 13.56
N SER A 241 20.09 -5.91 14.24
CA SER A 241 20.83 -7.12 14.61
C SER A 241 20.54 -7.59 16.05
N LEU A 242 20.16 -6.67 16.93
CA LEU A 242 19.85 -6.92 18.34
C LEU A 242 18.34 -6.88 18.64
N GLY A 243 17.54 -6.23 17.81
CA GLY A 243 16.10 -6.07 18.02
C GLY A 243 15.30 -7.32 17.63
N PRO A 244 14.02 -7.41 18.01
CA PRO A 244 13.16 -8.53 17.68
C PRO A 244 12.89 -8.62 16.16
N THR A 245 13.74 -9.39 15.47
CA THR A 245 13.59 -9.65 14.04
C THR A 245 12.53 -10.72 13.78
N ARG A 246 11.30 -10.29 13.44
CA ARG A 246 10.53 -10.81 12.29
C ARG A 246 9.16 -10.15 12.20
N ASP A 247 8.63 -10.11 10.98
CA ASP A 247 7.18 -10.02 10.76
C ASP A 247 6.53 -11.34 11.19
N THR A 248 5.94 -11.36 12.39
CA THR A 248 5.30 -12.54 12.98
C THR A 248 4.08 -13.03 12.20
N ARG A 249 3.53 -12.22 11.29
CA ARG A 249 2.37 -12.60 10.48
C ARG A 249 2.70 -13.85 9.66
N LEU A 250 1.88 -14.88 9.80
CA LEU A 250 1.99 -16.13 9.05
C LEU A 250 1.20 -16.04 7.73
N PRO A 251 1.59 -16.81 6.68
CA PRO A 251 0.81 -16.95 5.46
C PRO A 251 -0.52 -17.66 5.73
N ILE A 252 -1.63 -17.16 5.18
CA ILE A 252 -2.84 -17.97 4.98
C ILE A 252 -2.60 -18.80 3.73
N THR A 253 -2.09 -20.03 3.91
CA THR A 253 -1.91 -20.99 2.81
C THR A 253 -3.27 -21.48 2.29
N PRO A 254 -3.38 -22.10 1.10
CA PRO A 254 -4.65 -22.65 0.61
C PRO A 254 -5.34 -23.61 1.60
N HIS A 255 -4.57 -24.42 2.33
CA HIS A 255 -5.09 -25.30 3.37
C HIS A 255 -5.70 -24.52 4.56
N ILE A 256 -5.03 -23.46 5.01
CA ILE A 256 -5.57 -22.57 6.07
C ILE A 256 -6.80 -21.83 5.53
N LEU A 257 -6.77 -21.34 4.29
CA LEU A 257 -7.90 -20.65 3.66
C LEU A 257 -9.16 -21.51 3.64
N ARG A 258 -9.07 -22.77 3.20
CA ARG A 258 -10.21 -23.71 3.23
C ARG A 258 -10.79 -23.84 4.64
N ARG A 259 -9.95 -24.17 5.62
CA ARG A 259 -10.37 -24.31 7.04
C ARG A 259 -11.02 -23.03 7.59
N LEU A 260 -10.53 -21.84 7.22
CA LEU A 260 -11.14 -20.56 7.62
C LEU A 260 -12.53 -20.35 7.00
N LEU A 261 -12.75 -20.80 5.77
CA LEU A 261 -14.02 -20.73 5.07
C LEU A 261 -15.03 -21.73 5.65
N ASP A 262 -14.61 -22.98 5.86
CA ASP A 262 -15.41 -24.02 6.52
C ASP A 262 -15.86 -23.54 7.92
N ALA A 263 -14.97 -22.87 8.66
CA ALA A 263 -15.24 -22.29 9.97
C ALA A 263 -16.25 -21.12 9.98
N LEU A 264 -16.58 -20.49 8.85
CA LEU A 264 -17.58 -19.41 8.80
C LEU A 264 -18.98 -19.91 9.19
N VAL A 265 -19.30 -21.17 8.90
CA VAL A 265 -20.59 -21.78 9.28
C VAL A 265 -20.77 -21.77 10.80
N HIS A 266 -19.71 -22.07 11.55
CA HIS A 266 -19.74 -22.15 13.01
C HIS A 266 -19.50 -20.81 13.72
N THR A 267 -18.70 -19.92 13.13
CA THR A 267 -18.25 -18.65 13.77
C THR A 267 -19.06 -17.41 13.39
N VAL A 268 -19.92 -17.51 12.37
CA VAL A 268 -20.77 -16.41 11.88
C VAL A 268 -22.21 -16.91 11.79
N PRO A 269 -23.14 -16.49 12.67
CA PRO A 269 -24.54 -16.96 12.62
C PRO A 269 -25.31 -16.47 11.39
N GLN A 270 -24.98 -15.28 10.89
CA GLN A 270 -25.72 -14.59 9.83
C GLN A 270 -25.33 -15.11 8.44
N TYR A 271 -26.27 -15.78 7.75
CA TYR A 271 -26.01 -16.44 6.45
C TYR A 271 -25.44 -15.49 5.38
N SER A 272 -26.05 -14.32 5.18
CA SER A 272 -25.58 -13.29 4.25
C SER A 272 -24.16 -12.80 4.56
N LEU A 273 -23.77 -12.78 5.84
CA LEU A 273 -22.42 -12.40 6.27
C LEU A 273 -21.41 -13.54 6.06
N ARG A 274 -21.84 -14.81 6.07
CA ARG A 274 -20.98 -15.95 5.65
C ARG A 274 -20.57 -15.81 4.19
N ILE A 275 -21.54 -15.65 3.28
CA ILE A 275 -21.27 -15.52 1.83
C ILE A 275 -20.37 -14.31 1.56
N LEU A 276 -20.65 -13.16 2.19
CA LEU A 276 -19.82 -11.95 2.11
C LEU A 276 -18.36 -12.24 2.51
N LEU A 277 -18.15 -12.85 3.68
CA LEU A 277 -16.80 -13.16 4.17
C LEU A 277 -16.10 -14.24 3.33
N GLN A 278 -16.84 -15.23 2.82
CA GLN A 278 -16.32 -16.28 1.94
C GLN A 278 -15.81 -15.68 0.63
N ALA A 279 -16.64 -14.90 -0.06
CA ALA A 279 -16.27 -14.16 -1.26
C ALA A 279 -15.07 -13.22 -1.00
N LEU A 280 -15.09 -12.48 0.10
CA LEU A 280 -14.03 -11.52 0.46
C LEU A 280 -12.70 -12.21 0.78
N PHE A 281 -12.70 -13.31 1.55
CA PHE A 281 -11.49 -14.07 1.89
C PHE A 281 -10.88 -14.74 0.65
N LEU A 282 -11.71 -15.36 -0.20
CA LEU A 282 -11.27 -15.94 -1.48
C LEU A 282 -10.69 -14.86 -2.40
N LEU A 283 -11.40 -13.74 -2.58
CA LEU A 283 -10.94 -12.62 -3.40
C LEU A 283 -9.63 -12.01 -2.88
N ALA A 284 -9.51 -11.83 -1.56
CA ALA A 284 -8.30 -11.29 -0.94
C ALA A 284 -7.06 -12.17 -1.15
N PHE A 285 -7.23 -13.49 -1.17
CA PHE A 285 -6.18 -14.44 -1.53
C PHE A 285 -5.90 -14.43 -3.04
N HIS A 286 -6.89 -14.79 -3.87
CA HIS A 286 -6.69 -15.06 -5.29
C HIS A 286 -6.29 -13.82 -6.12
N ALA A 287 -6.80 -12.62 -5.80
CA ALA A 287 -6.38 -11.37 -6.45
C ALA A 287 -5.22 -10.65 -5.71
N PHE A 288 -4.57 -11.33 -4.76
CA PHE A 288 -3.46 -10.81 -3.94
C PHE A 288 -3.82 -9.49 -3.23
N LEU A 289 -5.08 -9.22 -2.90
CA LEU A 289 -5.51 -7.90 -2.42
C LEU A 289 -4.96 -7.59 -1.02
N ARG A 290 -4.70 -6.30 -0.75
CA ARG A 290 -4.60 -5.83 0.65
C ARG A 290 -6.03 -5.83 1.19
N LEU A 291 -6.29 -6.27 2.43
CA LEU A 291 -7.66 -6.21 2.98
C LEU A 291 -8.28 -4.79 2.94
N GLY A 292 -7.45 -3.73 3.02
CA GLY A 292 -7.87 -2.34 2.82
C GLY A 292 -8.11 -1.88 1.38
N GLU A 293 -8.01 -2.78 0.38
CA GLU A 293 -8.45 -2.58 -1.01
C GLU A 293 -9.91 -3.07 -1.20
N VAL A 294 -10.50 -3.78 -0.22
CA VAL A 294 -11.88 -4.32 -0.27
C VAL A 294 -12.76 -3.99 0.95
N ALA A 295 -12.18 -3.77 2.14
CA ALA A 295 -12.91 -3.43 3.36
C ALA A 295 -12.58 -2.01 3.83
N VAL A 296 -13.60 -1.20 4.13
CA VAL A 296 -13.45 0.23 4.40
C VAL A 296 -12.82 0.49 5.77
N LYS A 297 -11.91 1.48 5.86
CA LYS A 297 -11.35 1.94 7.15
C LYS A 297 -12.18 3.03 7.82
N SER A 298 -13.06 3.69 7.06
CA SER A 298 -13.99 4.73 7.52
C SER A 298 -14.99 4.97 6.38
N SER A 299 -16.25 5.31 6.71
CA SER A 299 -17.28 5.62 5.70
C SER A 299 -16.85 6.73 4.74
N LYS A 300 -16.17 7.78 5.24
CA LYS A 300 -15.60 8.88 4.43
C LYS A 300 -14.55 8.44 3.37
N LYS A 301 -14.14 7.16 3.37
CA LYS A 301 -13.16 6.56 2.45
C LYS A 301 -13.71 5.33 1.71
N SER A 302 -15.04 5.22 1.61
CA SER A 302 -15.75 4.20 0.83
C SER A 302 -15.33 4.17 -0.65
N HIS A 303 -15.12 5.34 -1.26
CA HIS A 303 -14.69 5.51 -2.66
C HIS A 303 -13.22 5.11 -2.95
N LEU A 304 -12.51 4.51 -1.98
CA LEU A 304 -11.11 4.08 -2.10
C LEU A 304 -10.91 2.54 -2.05
N VAL A 305 -11.98 1.77 -1.82
CA VAL A 305 -11.98 0.31 -2.02
C VAL A 305 -12.54 -0.03 -3.41
N LEU A 306 -12.48 -1.29 -3.82
CA LEU A 306 -13.22 -1.76 -5.00
C LEU A 306 -14.72 -1.47 -4.88
N GLN A 307 -15.32 -1.02 -5.97
CA GLN A 307 -16.76 -0.72 -6.10
C GLN A 307 -17.49 -1.86 -6.85
N ARG A 308 -18.83 -1.91 -6.76
CA ARG A 308 -19.67 -2.88 -7.48
C ARG A 308 -19.46 -2.83 -9.00
N GLN A 309 -19.23 -1.64 -9.55
CA GLN A 309 -18.94 -1.38 -10.97
C GLN A 309 -17.50 -1.75 -11.40
N ASP A 310 -16.66 -2.21 -10.49
CA ASP A 310 -15.28 -2.62 -10.81
C ASP A 310 -15.20 -4.12 -11.16
N VAL A 311 -16.32 -4.85 -11.05
CA VAL A 311 -16.41 -6.31 -11.24
C VAL A 311 -17.39 -6.65 -12.36
N THR A 312 -16.87 -7.28 -13.42
CA THR A 312 -17.66 -7.94 -14.47
C THR A 312 -17.39 -9.45 -14.46
N PHE A 313 -18.26 -10.22 -15.09
CA PHE A 313 -18.17 -11.67 -15.19
C PHE A 313 -18.14 -12.10 -16.66
N ASP A 314 -17.27 -13.04 -16.97
CA ASP A 314 -17.13 -13.61 -18.31
C ASP A 314 -17.72 -15.03 -18.30
N TYR A 315 -18.41 -15.39 -19.39
CA TYR A 315 -19.18 -16.63 -19.50
C TYR A 315 -18.70 -17.46 -20.69
N ASN A 316 -18.74 -18.78 -20.55
CA ASN A 316 -18.57 -19.74 -21.65
C ASN A 316 -19.87 -20.52 -21.80
N GLY A 317 -20.71 -20.11 -22.76
CA GLY A 317 -22.10 -20.53 -22.82
C GLY A 317 -22.83 -20.19 -21.52
N PRO A 318 -23.55 -21.14 -20.89
CA PRO A 318 -24.23 -20.92 -19.61
C PRO A 318 -23.29 -20.96 -18.39
N GLN A 319 -22.01 -21.30 -18.55
CA GLN A 319 -21.08 -21.50 -17.43
C GLN A 319 -20.28 -20.23 -17.11
N LEU A 320 -20.12 -19.95 -15.82
CA LEU A 320 -19.36 -18.82 -15.31
C LEU A 320 -17.85 -19.10 -15.40
N ALA A 321 -17.18 -18.47 -16.35
CA ALA A 321 -15.80 -18.79 -16.74
C ALA A 321 -14.76 -17.95 -15.97
N ALA A 322 -14.99 -16.66 -15.80
CA ALA A 322 -14.07 -15.76 -15.10
C ALA A 322 -14.77 -14.54 -14.46
N ALA A 323 -14.03 -13.82 -13.61
CA ALA A 323 -14.38 -12.48 -13.15
C ALA A 323 -13.23 -11.51 -13.45
N GLN A 324 -13.54 -10.34 -14.02
CA GLN A 324 -12.58 -9.28 -14.28
C GLN A 324 -12.74 -8.17 -13.24
N ILE A 325 -11.61 -7.66 -12.71
CA ILE A 325 -11.60 -6.70 -11.60
C ILE A 325 -10.73 -5.49 -11.95
N ILE A 326 -11.35 -4.31 -12.09
CA ILE A 326 -10.69 -3.09 -12.58
C ILE A 326 -10.20 -2.22 -11.40
N MET A 327 -8.95 -2.42 -10.97
CA MET A 327 -8.30 -1.68 -9.88
C MET A 327 -7.88 -0.25 -10.28
N ARG A 328 -8.82 0.69 -10.46
CA ARG A 328 -8.53 2.09 -10.81
C ARG A 328 -7.70 2.82 -9.72
N LYS A 329 -7.93 2.54 -8.44
CA LYS A 329 -7.18 3.13 -7.31
C LYS A 329 -6.51 2.01 -6.48
N HIS A 330 -5.19 2.04 -6.37
CA HIS A 330 -4.43 1.11 -5.54
C HIS A 330 -3.08 1.75 -5.09
N LYS A 331 -2.49 1.31 -3.97
CA LYS A 331 -1.36 2.03 -3.30
C LYS A 331 -0.15 2.36 -4.21
N THR A 332 0.07 1.58 -5.24
CA THR A 332 1.23 1.68 -6.14
C THR A 332 0.90 2.34 -7.48
N ASN A 333 -0.35 2.75 -7.71
CA ASN A 333 -0.76 3.45 -8.93
C ASN A 333 -0.33 4.93 -8.85
N LYS A 334 0.85 5.24 -9.40
CA LYS A 334 1.29 6.64 -9.59
C LYS A 334 0.79 7.21 -10.90
N ASP A 335 0.72 6.38 -11.92
CA ASP A 335 0.53 6.76 -13.32
C ASP A 335 -0.96 6.73 -13.71
N HIS A 336 -1.84 6.75 -12.69
CA HIS A 336 -3.31 6.71 -12.72
C HIS A 336 -3.99 5.63 -13.58
N SER A 337 -3.20 4.73 -14.19
CA SER A 337 -3.65 3.73 -15.14
C SER A 337 -4.43 2.59 -14.45
N PRO A 338 -5.55 2.12 -15.01
CA PRO A 338 -6.31 1.02 -14.43
C PRO A 338 -5.55 -0.32 -14.61
N LEU A 339 -5.46 -1.10 -13.54
CA LEU A 339 -5.02 -2.50 -13.63
C LEU A 339 -6.23 -3.42 -13.65
N VAL A 340 -6.30 -4.31 -14.65
CA VAL A 340 -7.28 -5.40 -14.68
C VAL A 340 -6.68 -6.64 -14.01
N ILE A 341 -7.44 -7.29 -13.13
CA ILE A 341 -7.12 -8.61 -12.57
C ILE A 341 -8.20 -9.58 -13.05
N SER A 342 -7.82 -10.55 -13.88
CA SER A 342 -8.69 -11.68 -14.24
C SER A 342 -8.56 -12.79 -13.19
N LEU A 343 -9.70 -13.25 -12.67
CA LEU A 343 -9.80 -14.46 -11.86
C LEU A 343 -10.52 -15.53 -12.66
N GLN A 344 -9.85 -16.64 -12.90
CA GLN A 344 -10.43 -17.81 -13.57
C GLN A 344 -11.30 -18.60 -12.59
N SER A 345 -12.41 -19.15 -13.09
CA SER A 345 -13.27 -20.04 -12.31
C SER A 345 -12.57 -21.37 -12.03
N ILE A 346 -12.92 -22.00 -10.92
CA ILE A 346 -12.41 -23.32 -10.50
C ILE A 346 -13.60 -24.28 -10.51
N PRO A 347 -13.80 -25.08 -11.58
CA PRO A 347 -14.93 -25.99 -11.70
C PRO A 347 -15.04 -26.93 -10.49
N ASN A 348 -16.28 -27.23 -10.09
CA ASN A 348 -16.62 -28.18 -9.03
C ASN A 348 -15.96 -27.91 -7.65
N SER A 349 -15.50 -26.68 -7.39
CA SER A 349 -14.86 -26.29 -6.14
C SER A 349 -15.74 -25.35 -5.29
N PRO A 350 -16.07 -25.69 -4.02
CA PRO A 350 -16.73 -24.76 -3.09
C PRO A 350 -15.81 -23.57 -2.69
N TYR A 351 -14.53 -23.67 -3.04
CA TYR A 351 -13.52 -22.64 -2.83
C TYR A 351 -13.21 -21.85 -4.12
N CYS A 352 -14.11 -21.87 -5.11
CA CYS A 352 -13.98 -21.06 -6.32
C CYS A 352 -14.20 -19.56 -6.00
N PRO A 353 -13.22 -18.66 -6.25
CA PRO A 353 -13.36 -17.23 -5.96
C PRO A 353 -14.40 -16.55 -6.85
N VAL A 354 -14.56 -17.01 -8.09
CA VAL A 354 -15.50 -16.46 -9.08
C VAL A 354 -16.95 -16.79 -8.67
N ASN A 355 -17.23 -18.06 -8.34
CA ASN A 355 -18.55 -18.51 -7.92
C ASN A 355 -18.98 -17.84 -6.61
N ALA A 356 -18.09 -17.77 -5.61
CA ALA A 356 -18.40 -17.12 -4.33
C ALA A 356 -18.69 -15.61 -4.49
N LEU A 357 -17.95 -14.92 -5.38
CA LEU A 357 -18.19 -13.51 -5.68
C LEU A 357 -19.53 -13.30 -6.42
N PHE A 358 -19.90 -14.22 -7.32
CA PHE A 358 -21.18 -14.20 -8.03
C PHE A 358 -22.36 -14.48 -7.09
N GLU A 359 -22.27 -15.51 -6.24
CA GLU A 359 -23.27 -15.83 -5.20
C GLU A 359 -23.46 -14.65 -4.26
N TYR A 360 -22.37 -14.04 -3.77
CA TYR A 360 -22.43 -12.85 -2.94
C TYR A 360 -23.18 -11.71 -3.63
N LEU A 361 -22.83 -11.39 -4.89
CA LEU A 361 -23.44 -10.26 -5.60
C LEU A 361 -24.92 -10.49 -5.93
N ASN A 362 -25.33 -11.73 -6.22
CA ASN A 362 -26.74 -12.09 -6.39
C ASN A 362 -27.52 -12.00 -5.06
N SER A 363 -26.90 -12.37 -3.94
CA SER A 363 -27.51 -12.25 -2.60
C SER A 363 -27.54 -10.81 -2.08
N ALA A 364 -26.58 -9.95 -2.46
CA ALA A 364 -26.40 -8.63 -1.85
C ALA A 364 -27.35 -7.55 -2.40
N LYS A 365 -27.93 -7.77 -3.58
CA LYS A 365 -28.92 -6.89 -4.27
C LYS A 365 -28.49 -5.43 -4.54
N HIS A 366 -27.30 -4.99 -4.12
CA HIS A 366 -26.78 -3.66 -4.47
C HIS A 366 -26.24 -3.60 -5.90
N THR A 367 -26.42 -2.44 -6.53
CA THR A 367 -26.00 -2.15 -7.91
C THR A 367 -24.86 -1.16 -7.99
N SER A 368 -24.53 -0.46 -6.91
CA SER A 368 -23.54 0.62 -6.86
C SER A 368 -22.87 0.75 -5.48
N GLY A 369 -21.85 1.62 -5.39
CA GLY A 369 -21.06 1.81 -4.17
C GLY A 369 -20.01 0.71 -3.94
N PRO A 370 -19.45 0.60 -2.72
CA PRO A 370 -18.40 -0.38 -2.40
C PRO A 370 -18.81 -1.81 -2.68
N LEU A 371 -17.87 -2.64 -3.15
CA LEU A 371 -18.11 -4.00 -3.60
C LEU A 371 -18.76 -4.88 -2.50
N PHE A 372 -18.28 -4.77 -1.27
CA PHE A 372 -18.82 -5.53 -0.13
C PHE A 372 -19.57 -4.62 0.85
N GLN A 373 -20.87 -4.87 0.98
CA GLN A 373 -21.82 -4.20 1.88
C GLN A 373 -22.53 -5.27 2.74
N THR A 374 -22.92 -4.92 3.96
CA THR A 374 -23.83 -5.74 4.79
C THR A 374 -25.27 -5.65 4.27
N VAL A 375 -26.18 -6.44 4.85
CA VAL A 375 -27.62 -6.41 4.51
C VAL A 375 -28.26 -5.02 4.69
N ASP A 376 -27.67 -4.20 5.54
CA ASP A 376 -28.07 -2.83 5.86
C ASP A 376 -27.57 -1.80 4.81
N ALA A 377 -27.07 -2.27 3.65
CA ALA A 377 -26.37 -1.51 2.61
C ALA A 377 -25.10 -0.75 3.10
N LEU A 378 -24.60 -1.05 4.30
CA LEU A 378 -23.41 -0.40 4.86
C LEU A 378 -22.12 -1.08 4.39
N PRO A 379 -21.11 -0.34 3.88
CA PRO A 379 -19.84 -0.92 3.43
C PRO A 379 -19.10 -1.68 4.54
N ILE A 380 -18.62 -2.89 4.24
CA ILE A 380 -18.02 -3.76 5.26
C ILE A 380 -16.72 -3.14 5.82
N SER A 381 -16.66 -2.98 7.15
CA SER A 381 -15.52 -2.34 7.80
C SER A 381 -14.33 -3.29 7.97
N TYR A 382 -13.12 -2.75 7.82
CA TYR A 382 -11.86 -3.47 8.03
C TYR A 382 -11.81 -4.10 9.44
N SER A 383 -12.34 -3.43 10.46
CA SER A 383 -12.42 -3.95 11.83
C SER A 383 -13.36 -5.16 11.94
N LYS A 384 -14.56 -5.11 11.33
CA LYS A 384 -15.50 -6.24 11.34
C LYS A 384 -14.90 -7.46 10.62
N VAL A 385 -14.29 -7.29 9.44
CA VAL A 385 -13.61 -8.40 8.75
C VAL A 385 -12.42 -8.93 9.57
N SER A 386 -11.62 -8.06 10.19
CA SER A 386 -10.50 -8.48 11.03
C SER A 386 -10.93 -9.22 12.31
N ALA A 387 -12.12 -8.91 12.86
CA ALA A 387 -12.69 -9.62 14.00
C ALA A 387 -13.18 -11.02 13.59
N HIS A 388 -13.87 -11.16 12.46
CA HIS A 388 -14.27 -12.47 11.94
C HIS A 388 -13.07 -13.32 11.51
N LEU A 389 -12.00 -12.71 10.99
CA LEU A 389 -10.72 -13.41 10.76
C LEU A 389 -10.12 -13.91 12.09
N LYS A 390 -10.07 -13.08 13.14
CA LYS A 390 -9.58 -13.51 14.46
C LYS A 390 -10.41 -14.67 15.02
N SER A 391 -11.73 -14.61 14.92
CA SER A 391 -12.65 -15.67 15.36
C SER A 391 -12.46 -16.98 14.59
N THR A 392 -12.45 -16.94 13.25
CA THR A 392 -12.22 -18.13 12.40
C THR A 392 -10.84 -18.76 12.64
N VAL A 393 -9.77 -17.95 12.74
CA VAL A 393 -8.40 -18.43 13.04
C VAL A 393 -8.35 -19.14 14.40
N GLN A 394 -8.97 -18.55 15.43
CA GLN A 394 -9.04 -19.15 16.76
C GLN A 394 -9.86 -20.45 16.77
N PHE A 395 -11.00 -20.49 16.07
CA PHE A 395 -11.84 -21.69 15.94
C PHE A 395 -11.08 -22.86 15.29
N ILE A 396 -10.23 -22.60 14.29
CA ILE A 396 -9.42 -23.64 13.63
C ILE A 396 -8.13 -24.01 14.40
N GLY A 397 -8.01 -23.59 15.66
CA GLY A 397 -6.92 -23.97 16.56
C GLY A 397 -5.59 -23.28 16.29
N LEU A 398 -5.59 -22.08 15.68
CA LEU A 398 -4.40 -21.29 15.39
C LEU A 398 -4.37 -20.01 16.24
N ASP A 399 -3.17 -19.51 16.56
CA ASP A 399 -2.99 -18.26 17.30
C ASP A 399 -3.37 -17.05 16.43
N PRO A 400 -4.45 -16.30 16.75
CA PRO A 400 -4.91 -15.19 15.95
C PRO A 400 -3.96 -13.99 15.90
N GLU A 401 -3.00 -13.83 16.83
CA GLU A 401 -2.08 -12.70 16.76
C GLU A 401 -1.08 -12.79 15.60
N ASN A 402 -0.91 -13.98 15.04
CA ASN A 402 -0.11 -14.24 13.85
C ASN A 402 -0.90 -14.12 12.53
N PHE A 403 -2.22 -13.88 12.56
CA PHE A 403 -3.05 -13.81 11.34
C PHE A 403 -3.82 -12.50 11.25
N LYS A 404 -3.45 -11.67 10.27
CA LYS A 404 -3.97 -10.29 10.10
C LYS A 404 -4.29 -10.08 8.62
N GLY A 405 -5.01 -9.01 8.25
CA GLY A 405 -5.47 -8.77 6.85
C GLY A 405 -4.40 -8.69 5.75
N HIS A 406 -3.10 -8.79 6.09
CA HIS A 406 -2.00 -8.95 5.13
C HIS A 406 -1.63 -10.42 4.87
N SER A 407 -1.96 -11.34 5.79
CA SER A 407 -1.64 -12.77 5.74
C SER A 407 -2.22 -13.48 4.50
N PHE A 408 -3.34 -13.00 3.95
CA PHE A 408 -3.87 -13.45 2.65
C PHE A 408 -2.85 -13.22 1.51
N ARG A 409 -2.28 -12.02 1.41
CA ARG A 409 -1.32 -11.64 0.36
C ARG A 409 0.07 -12.27 0.55
N VAL A 410 0.48 -12.47 1.81
CA VAL A 410 1.68 -13.27 2.16
C VAL A 410 1.48 -14.73 1.76
N GLY A 411 0.29 -15.27 2.01
CA GLY A 411 -0.13 -16.60 1.59
C GLY A 411 -0.16 -16.79 0.08
N ALA A 412 -0.77 -15.84 -0.66
CA ALA A 412 -0.85 -15.87 -2.11
C ALA A 412 0.54 -15.85 -2.78
N ALA A 413 1.47 -15.02 -2.28
CA ALA A 413 2.86 -15.00 -2.76
C ALA A 413 3.61 -16.30 -2.44
N THR A 414 3.46 -16.84 -1.22
CA THR A 414 4.05 -18.14 -0.86
C THR A 414 3.48 -19.27 -1.73
N TYR A 415 2.18 -19.23 -2.04
CA TYR A 415 1.53 -20.24 -2.87
C TYR A 415 1.98 -20.17 -4.33
N ALA A 416 2.00 -18.98 -4.95
CA ALA A 416 2.52 -18.81 -6.31
C ALA A 416 3.99 -19.24 -6.43
N ALA A 417 4.82 -18.91 -5.44
CA ALA A 417 6.20 -19.41 -5.38
C ALA A 417 6.27 -20.95 -5.29
N SER A 418 5.38 -21.58 -4.53
CA SER A 418 5.27 -23.05 -4.46
C SER A 418 4.70 -23.70 -5.74
N LEU A 419 4.13 -22.91 -6.66
CA LEU A 419 3.76 -23.32 -8.01
C LEU A 419 4.86 -23.00 -9.05
N GLY A 420 6.06 -22.62 -8.61
CA GLY A 420 7.20 -22.31 -9.49
C GLY A 420 7.12 -20.95 -10.18
N PHE A 421 6.22 -20.04 -9.78
CA PHE A 421 6.10 -18.72 -10.41
C PHE A 421 7.36 -17.89 -10.12
N SER A 422 7.86 -17.17 -11.13
CA SER A 422 9.09 -16.37 -10.98
C SER A 422 8.90 -15.16 -10.06
N ASP A 423 10.00 -14.72 -9.45
CA ASP A 423 10.06 -13.52 -8.60
C ASP A 423 9.40 -12.30 -9.26
N ASN A 424 9.65 -12.08 -10.56
CA ASN A 424 9.07 -10.97 -11.32
C ASN A 424 7.55 -11.10 -11.51
N LEU A 425 7.05 -12.32 -11.74
CA LEU A 425 5.61 -12.58 -11.88
C LEU A 425 4.89 -12.39 -10.55
N ILE A 426 5.46 -12.89 -9.44
CA ILE A 426 4.92 -12.70 -8.08
C ILE A 426 4.91 -11.22 -7.70
N GLN A 427 5.99 -10.49 -8.01
CA GLN A 427 6.11 -9.05 -7.78
C GLN A 427 5.04 -8.24 -8.53
N LYS A 428 4.74 -8.63 -9.79
CA LYS A 428 3.66 -8.06 -10.61
C LYS A 428 2.27 -8.39 -10.07
N LEU A 429 1.93 -9.68 -9.94
CA LEU A 429 0.62 -10.16 -9.43
C LEU A 429 0.27 -9.50 -8.09
N GLY A 430 1.22 -9.53 -7.17
CA GLY A 430 1.10 -8.94 -5.85
C GLY A 430 1.52 -7.47 -5.75
N ARG A 431 1.62 -6.74 -6.87
CA ARG A 431 1.70 -5.26 -6.95
C ARG A 431 2.68 -4.65 -5.93
N TRP A 432 3.96 -5.02 -6.07
CA TRP A 432 5.08 -4.60 -5.24
C TRP A 432 6.15 -3.87 -6.07
N ASN A 433 6.44 -2.60 -5.74
CA ASN A 433 7.41 -1.78 -6.47
C ASN A 433 8.87 -1.98 -5.97
N SER A 434 9.14 -3.06 -5.24
CA SER A 434 10.45 -3.40 -4.68
C SER A 434 10.47 -4.84 -4.16
N ASP A 435 11.65 -5.30 -3.72
CA ASP A 435 11.92 -6.60 -3.11
C ASP A 435 11.18 -6.88 -1.77
N ALA A 436 10.31 -5.98 -1.33
CA ALA A 436 9.52 -6.13 -0.10
C ALA A 436 8.65 -7.40 -0.06
N PHE A 437 8.46 -8.09 -1.20
CA PHE A 437 7.77 -9.37 -1.28
C PHE A 437 8.63 -10.58 -0.92
N ARG A 438 9.97 -10.51 -1.08
CA ARG A 438 10.87 -11.65 -0.84
C ARG A 438 10.76 -12.21 0.60
N PRO A 439 10.68 -11.39 1.67
CA PRO A 439 10.45 -11.89 3.04
C PRO A 439 9.05 -12.47 3.32
N TYR A 440 8.12 -12.38 2.36
CA TYR A 440 6.79 -12.98 2.45
C TYR A 440 6.70 -14.37 1.84
N ILE A 441 7.61 -14.73 0.92
CA ILE A 441 7.70 -16.08 0.36
C ILE A 441 8.33 -16.98 1.43
N ARG A 442 7.54 -17.91 1.98
CA ARG A 442 7.95 -18.80 3.08
C ARG A 442 7.72 -20.27 2.73
N ILE A 443 8.49 -20.76 1.76
CA ILE A 443 8.53 -22.18 1.41
C ILE A 443 9.45 -22.90 2.41
N ASN A 444 8.84 -23.58 3.38
CA ASN A 444 9.59 -24.36 4.40
C ASN A 444 9.93 -25.79 3.92
N SER A 445 9.36 -26.23 2.80
CA SER A 445 9.61 -27.53 2.18
C SER A 445 9.25 -27.48 0.70
N PHE A 446 10.12 -27.96 -0.16
CA PHE A 446 9.80 -28.22 -1.56
C PHE A 446 9.14 -29.60 -1.69
N ARG A 447 8.24 -29.76 -2.67
CA ARG A 447 7.93 -31.04 -3.28
C ARG A 447 8.41 -30.94 -4.72
N LEU A 448 9.29 -31.85 -5.10
CA LEU A 448 9.78 -32.04 -6.46
C LEU A 448 9.05 -33.24 -7.06
#